data_AF-U5W893-F1
#
_entry.id   AF-U5W893-F1
#
_cell.length_a   1.000
_cell.length_b   1.000
_cell.length_c   1.000
_cell.angle_alpha   90.00
_cell.angle_beta   90.00
_cell.angle_gamma   90.00
#
_symmetry.space_group_name_H-M   'P 1'
#
loop_
_entity.id
_entity.type
_entity.pdbx_description
1 polymer ?
#
loop_
_entity_poly.entity_id
_entity_poly.type
_entity_poly.pdbx_seq_one_letter_code
_entity_poly.pdbx_strand_id
1 'polypeptide(L)'
;MMVKSVRLGCVAVAAVFGIGACSGGDPEPTPPPVASIVQPSAPASAPAVAERPRLRIDGTEADYQLLLKPYQKCMKAQGVTSEKGTSSWATGDDAPKEQREAQKACEQFWPLPAWERDPANPEAKDFARDVVKCLKGKGVKYVDVEPDGIGITSGGSNNDSRSISLTGEFLDDCEREVAAGK
;
A
#
# COMPACT_ATOMS: atom_id res chain seq x y z
N MET A 1 -28.67 48.62 -7.59
CA MET A 1 -29.43 48.85 -6.34
C MET A 1 -28.72 48.09 -5.22
N MET A 2 -27.97 48.80 -4.39
CA MET A 2 -27.38 48.28 -3.14
C MET A 2 -28.43 48.35 -2.04
N VAL A 3 -28.53 47.31 -1.20
CA VAL A 3 -29.11 47.46 0.14
C VAL A 3 -28.24 46.72 1.16
N LYS A 4 -27.61 47.51 2.04
CA LYS A 4 -26.90 47.12 3.26
C LYS A 4 -27.89 46.62 4.32
N SER A 5 -27.44 45.80 5.28
CA SER A 5 -27.66 46.06 6.72
C SER A 5 -26.80 45.18 7.64
N VAL A 6 -26.32 45.82 8.71
CA VAL A 6 -25.36 45.42 9.76
C VAL A 6 -26.08 45.47 11.11
N ARG A 7 -25.77 44.57 12.06
CA ARG A 7 -25.82 44.75 13.54
C ARG A 7 -24.83 43.73 14.13
N LEU A 8 -23.74 43.99 14.87
CA LEU A 8 -23.33 44.91 15.94
C LEU A 8 -24.09 44.76 17.27
N GLY A 9 -23.41 44.17 18.27
CA GLY A 9 -23.79 44.15 19.68
C GLY A 9 -22.55 43.96 20.58
N CYS A 10 -22.07 45.07 21.17
CA CYS A 10 -21.17 45.14 22.33
C CYS A 10 -21.98 44.88 23.63
N VAL A 11 -21.51 44.69 24.88
CA VAL A 11 -20.52 45.33 25.79
C VAL A 11 -20.48 44.38 27.03
N ALA A 12 -19.39 44.09 27.75
CA ALA A 12 -18.89 44.92 28.85
C ALA A 12 -17.59 44.39 29.47
N VAL A 13 -16.78 45.36 29.88
CA VAL A 13 -15.41 45.33 30.39
C VAL A 13 -15.43 45.33 31.92
N ALA A 14 -14.48 44.65 32.56
CA ALA A 14 -14.05 44.98 33.92
C ALA A 14 -12.51 44.93 33.98
N ALA A 15 -11.90 46.11 34.13
CA ALA A 15 -10.48 46.31 34.33
C ALA A 15 -10.21 46.56 35.83
N VAL A 16 -9.15 45.98 36.37
CA VAL A 16 -8.53 46.41 37.63
C VAL A 16 -7.03 46.50 37.41
N PHE A 17 -6.51 47.73 37.51
CA PHE A 17 -5.09 48.04 37.55
C PHE A 17 -4.56 47.88 38.98
N GLY A 18 -3.42 47.19 39.13
CA GLY A 18 -2.60 47.22 40.33
C GLY A 18 -1.15 47.41 39.91
N ILE A 19 -0.58 48.58 40.18
CA ILE A 19 0.83 48.90 39.95
C ILE A 19 1.61 48.48 41.20
N GLY A 20 2.56 47.57 41.04
CA GLY A 20 3.53 47.20 42.07
C GLY A 20 4.92 47.18 41.45
N ALA A 21 5.77 48.12 41.83
CA ALA A 21 7.18 48.16 41.48
C ALA A 21 7.97 47.16 42.35
N CYS A 22 8.89 46.40 41.75
CA CYS A 22 10.24 46.19 42.31
C CYS A 22 11.14 45.43 41.34
N SER A 23 12.38 45.91 41.28
CA SER A 23 13.54 45.38 40.56
C SER A 23 13.94 43.99 41.08
N GLY A 24 14.25 43.06 40.18
CA GLY A 24 14.82 41.74 40.54
C GLY A 24 15.11 40.92 39.27
N GLY A 25 16.36 40.48 39.12
CA GLY A 25 16.95 39.92 37.89
C GLY A 25 16.39 38.60 37.38
N ASP A 26 16.79 38.30 36.14
CA ASP A 26 16.68 37.04 35.37
C ASP A 26 16.75 35.75 36.20
N PRO A 27 16.02 34.69 35.79
CA PRO A 27 16.64 33.75 34.86
C PRO A 27 15.74 33.20 33.74
N GLU A 28 16.42 32.92 32.63
CA GLU A 28 16.04 32.12 31.46
C GLU A 28 15.15 30.89 31.80
N PRO A 29 14.05 30.65 31.06
CA PRO A 29 13.20 29.49 31.30
C PRO A 29 13.84 28.21 30.74
N THR A 30 14.30 27.35 31.64
CA THR A 30 14.63 25.95 31.36
C THR A 30 13.40 25.23 30.78
N PRO A 31 13.49 24.54 29.63
CA PRO A 31 12.38 23.71 29.15
C PRO A 31 12.13 22.53 30.12
N PRO A 32 10.87 22.12 30.32
CA PRO A 32 10.53 21.07 31.27
C PRO A 32 11.16 19.72 30.86
N PRO A 33 11.56 18.86 31.82
CA PRO A 33 12.14 17.58 31.53
C PRO A 33 11.12 16.67 30.83
N VAL A 34 11.41 16.30 29.58
CA VAL A 34 10.69 15.24 28.86
C VAL A 34 11.00 13.90 29.54
N ALA A 35 9.95 13.17 29.92
CA ALA A 35 10.09 11.84 30.51
C ALA A 35 10.64 10.87 29.45
N SER A 36 11.91 10.50 29.57
CA SER A 36 12.48 9.41 28.77
C SER A 36 11.87 8.08 29.22
N ILE A 37 11.07 7.46 28.35
CA ILE A 37 10.64 6.07 28.52
C ILE A 37 11.88 5.20 28.37
N VAL A 38 12.34 4.62 29.47
CA VAL A 38 13.37 3.58 29.45
C VAL A 38 12.73 2.32 28.88
N GLN A 39 13.08 1.97 27.64
CA GLN A 39 12.74 0.67 27.09
C GLN A 39 13.53 -0.40 27.86
N PRO A 40 12.90 -1.38 28.52
CA PRO A 40 13.62 -2.51 29.07
C PRO A 40 14.26 -3.29 27.91
N SER A 41 15.56 -3.56 28.03
CA SER A 41 16.31 -4.38 27.08
C SER A 41 15.69 -5.77 26.99
N ALA A 42 14.93 -6.03 25.93
CA ALA A 42 14.39 -7.36 25.65
C ALA A 42 15.56 -8.33 25.36
N PRO A 43 15.53 -9.56 25.88
CA PRO A 43 16.51 -10.57 25.52
C PRO A 43 16.47 -10.80 24.00
N ALA A 44 17.65 -10.98 23.39
CA ALA A 44 17.80 -11.17 21.96
C ALA A 44 16.96 -12.37 21.50
N SER A 45 15.83 -12.07 20.86
CA SER A 45 15.03 -13.05 20.13
C SER A 45 15.90 -13.68 19.04
N ALA A 46 15.77 -15.00 18.85
CA ALA A 46 16.28 -15.69 17.68
C ALA A 46 15.96 -14.89 16.40
N PRO A 47 16.83 -14.91 15.36
CA PRO A 47 16.62 -14.09 14.19
C PRO A 47 15.23 -14.38 13.63
N ALA A 48 14.35 -13.38 13.68
CA ALA A 48 13.07 -13.46 13.01
C ALA A 48 13.37 -13.83 11.56
N VAL A 49 12.77 -14.92 11.08
CA VAL A 49 12.77 -15.21 9.64
C VAL A 49 12.17 -13.96 9.03
N ALA A 50 12.98 -13.19 8.31
CA ALA A 50 12.55 -11.91 7.76
C ALA A 50 11.31 -12.20 6.90
N GLU A 51 10.16 -11.68 7.32
CA GLU A 51 8.92 -11.87 6.60
C GLU A 51 9.08 -11.27 5.20
N ARG A 52 8.66 -12.03 4.18
CA ARG A 52 8.75 -11.57 2.80
C ARG A 52 7.96 -10.25 2.67
N PRO A 53 8.49 -9.23 1.97
CA PRO A 53 7.71 -8.03 1.71
C PRO A 53 6.42 -8.40 0.99
N ARG A 54 5.34 -7.65 1.23
CA ARG A 54 4.04 -7.89 0.61
C ARG A 54 3.63 -6.71 -0.26
N LEU A 55 3.04 -6.99 -1.42
CA LEU A 55 2.40 -5.95 -2.23
C LEU A 55 1.21 -5.36 -1.49
N ARG A 56 0.89 -4.10 -1.76
CA ARG A 56 -0.36 -3.49 -1.33
C ARG A 56 -1.30 -3.35 -2.52
N ILE A 57 -2.60 -3.53 -2.31
CA ILE A 57 -3.60 -3.37 -3.38
C ILE A 57 -3.69 -1.93 -3.91
N ASP A 58 -3.37 -0.96 -3.06
CA ASP A 58 -3.29 0.47 -3.40
C ASP A 58 -1.86 0.93 -3.76
N GLY A 59 -0.92 0.00 -3.84
CA GLY A 59 0.48 0.30 -4.16
C GLY A 59 0.64 0.73 -5.61
N THR A 60 1.60 1.62 -5.85
CA THR A 60 1.97 2.03 -7.20
C THR A 60 2.97 1.07 -7.84
N GLU A 61 3.13 1.14 -9.16
CA GLU A 61 4.22 0.43 -9.84
C GLU A 61 5.61 0.83 -9.27
N ALA A 62 5.77 2.09 -8.85
CA ALA A 62 7.01 2.53 -8.21
C ALA A 62 7.24 1.80 -6.87
N ASP A 63 6.20 1.60 -6.07
CA ASP A 63 6.27 0.82 -4.83
C ASP A 63 6.62 -0.64 -5.11
N TYR A 64 6.01 -1.24 -6.13
CA TYR A 64 6.36 -2.59 -6.56
C TYR A 64 7.84 -2.71 -6.92
N GLN A 65 8.36 -1.78 -7.74
CA GLN A 65 9.78 -1.77 -8.12
C GLN A 65 10.69 -1.56 -6.91
N LEU A 66 10.29 -0.77 -5.91
CA LEU A 66 11.03 -0.64 -4.65
C LEU A 66 11.09 -1.96 -3.89
N LEU A 67 9.97 -2.69 -3.79
CA LEU A 67 9.90 -3.99 -3.15
C LEU A 67 10.72 -5.06 -3.88
N LEU A 68 10.89 -4.94 -5.20
CA LEU A 68 11.71 -5.86 -6.00
C LEU A 68 13.22 -5.65 -5.88
N LYS A 69 13.70 -4.50 -5.41
CA LYS A 69 15.14 -4.19 -5.34
C LYS A 69 15.98 -5.25 -4.61
N PRO A 70 15.56 -5.78 -3.43
CA PRO A 70 16.31 -6.83 -2.75
C PRO A 70 16.40 -8.12 -3.56
N TYR A 71 15.30 -8.50 -4.22
CA TYR A 71 15.27 -9.67 -5.09
C TYR A 71 16.20 -9.51 -6.29
N GLN A 72 16.15 -8.38 -6.99
CA GLN A 72 17.03 -8.08 -8.13
C GLN A 72 18.51 -8.09 -7.71
N LYS A 73 18.83 -7.55 -6.53
CA LYS A 73 20.19 -7.59 -5.96
C LYS A 73 20.65 -9.04 -5.72
N CYS A 74 19.77 -9.88 -5.18
CA CYS A 74 20.05 -11.30 -4.97
C CYS A 74 20.29 -12.03 -6.29
N MET A 75 19.40 -11.86 -7.28
CA MET A 75 19.53 -12.47 -8.60
C MET A 75 20.87 -12.12 -9.27
N LYS A 76 21.27 -10.84 -9.21
CA LYS A 76 22.57 -10.38 -9.70
C LYS A 76 23.74 -11.04 -8.98
N ALA A 77 23.65 -11.24 -7.66
CA ALA A 77 24.68 -11.92 -6.88
C ALA A 77 24.78 -13.42 -7.22
N GLN A 78 23.69 -14.04 -7.68
CA GLN A 78 23.65 -15.40 -8.21
C GLN A 78 24.16 -15.49 -9.67
N GLY A 79 24.63 -14.39 -10.26
CA GLY A 79 25.14 -14.35 -11.62
C GLY A 79 24.07 -14.20 -12.70
N VAL A 80 22.81 -13.99 -12.32
CA VAL A 80 21.72 -13.78 -13.27
C VAL A 80 21.49 -12.29 -13.44
N THR A 81 21.72 -11.76 -14.64
CA THR A 81 21.47 -10.35 -14.97
C THR A 81 20.32 -10.24 -15.96
N SER A 82 19.33 -9.39 -15.67
CA SER A 82 18.22 -9.13 -16.57
C SER A 82 18.76 -8.36 -17.76
N GLU A 83 18.51 -8.81 -18.98
CA GLU A 83 18.88 -8.03 -20.14
C GLU A 83 18.15 -6.68 -20.11
N LYS A 84 18.93 -5.59 -20.08
CA LYS A 84 18.49 -4.20 -20.33
C LYS A 84 17.34 -3.67 -19.46
N GLY A 85 17.49 -3.70 -18.14
CA GLY A 85 16.62 -2.91 -17.24
C GLY A 85 15.13 -3.29 -17.28
N THR A 86 14.80 -4.43 -17.87
CA THR A 86 13.48 -5.02 -17.81
C THR A 86 13.43 -5.92 -16.57
N SER A 87 12.39 -5.80 -15.75
CA SER A 87 12.12 -6.71 -14.62
C SER A 87 11.66 -8.10 -15.09
N SER A 88 11.82 -8.42 -16.38
CA SER A 88 11.30 -9.63 -17.01
C SER A 88 12.31 -10.75 -16.86
N TRP A 89 12.07 -11.60 -15.86
CA TRP A 89 12.71 -12.89 -15.73
C TRP A 89 11.79 -13.94 -16.35
N ALA A 90 12.33 -14.87 -17.14
CA ALA A 90 11.59 -16.07 -17.49
C ALA A 90 11.03 -16.77 -16.23
N THR A 91 9.78 -17.17 -16.25
CA THR A 91 9.11 -17.85 -15.14
C THR A 91 8.79 -19.29 -15.51
N GLY A 92 8.68 -20.17 -14.52
CA GLY A 92 8.31 -21.56 -14.75
C GLY A 92 9.43 -22.41 -15.37
N ASP A 93 9.04 -23.51 -16.01
CA ASP A 93 9.98 -24.52 -16.51
C ASP A 93 10.83 -24.03 -17.70
N ASP A 94 10.37 -23.01 -18.41
CA ASP A 94 11.06 -22.40 -19.55
C ASP A 94 12.27 -21.54 -19.13
N ALA A 95 12.39 -21.20 -17.84
CA ALA A 95 13.54 -20.47 -17.33
C ALA A 95 14.79 -21.37 -17.34
N PRO A 96 15.97 -20.87 -17.77
CA PRO A 96 17.23 -21.62 -17.67
C PRO A 96 17.46 -22.18 -16.26
N LYS A 97 18.14 -23.33 -16.15
CA LYS A 97 18.35 -24.00 -14.86
C LYS A 97 19.01 -23.08 -13.84
N GLU A 98 20.03 -22.35 -14.26
CA GLU A 98 20.79 -21.39 -13.44
C GLU A 98 19.87 -20.28 -12.92
N GLN A 99 18.94 -19.82 -13.77
CA GLN A 99 17.95 -18.84 -13.36
C GLN A 99 16.98 -19.43 -12.33
N ARG A 100 16.46 -20.65 -12.51
CA ARG A 100 15.56 -21.27 -11.53
C ARG A 100 16.23 -21.50 -10.18
N GLU A 101 17.50 -21.92 -10.18
CA GLU A 101 18.29 -22.07 -8.95
C GLU A 101 18.49 -20.73 -8.24
N ALA A 102 18.78 -19.66 -8.99
CA ALA A 102 18.85 -18.30 -8.45
C ALA A 102 17.49 -17.83 -7.90
N GLN A 103 16.39 -18.04 -8.63
CA GLN A 103 15.04 -17.69 -8.17
C GLN A 103 14.71 -18.37 -6.84
N LYS A 104 15.03 -19.66 -6.71
CA LYS A 104 14.85 -20.42 -5.46
C LYS A 104 15.72 -19.88 -4.33
N ALA A 105 16.98 -19.55 -4.58
CA ALA A 105 17.86 -18.96 -3.58
C ALA A 105 17.38 -17.56 -3.12
N CYS A 106 16.73 -16.82 -4.02
CA CYS A 106 16.27 -15.45 -3.80
C CYS A 106 14.78 -15.34 -3.42
N GLU A 107 14.06 -16.44 -3.30
CA GLU A 107 12.60 -16.46 -3.09
C GLU A 107 12.14 -15.66 -1.87
N GLN A 108 12.93 -15.68 -0.79
CA GLN A 108 12.68 -14.90 0.43
C GLN A 108 12.63 -13.38 0.22
N PHE A 109 13.14 -12.88 -0.91
CA PHE A 109 13.09 -11.47 -1.28
C PHE A 109 11.99 -11.16 -2.30
N TRP A 110 11.35 -12.19 -2.88
CA TRP A 110 10.26 -11.99 -3.82
C TRP A 110 9.01 -11.53 -3.06
N PRO A 111 8.40 -10.40 -3.43
CA PRO A 111 7.21 -9.93 -2.74
C PRO A 111 6.06 -10.95 -2.79
N LEU A 112 5.37 -11.12 -1.67
CA LEU A 112 4.09 -11.83 -1.63
C LEU A 112 3.01 -11.00 -2.33
N PRO A 113 1.97 -11.64 -2.91
CA PRO A 113 0.82 -10.93 -3.48
C PRO A 113 0.17 -9.97 -2.47
N ALA A 114 -0.66 -9.03 -2.93
CA ALA A 114 -1.50 -8.27 -2.02
C ALA A 114 -2.37 -9.22 -1.19
N TRP A 115 -2.63 -8.89 0.08
CA TRP A 115 -3.31 -9.81 1.01
C TRP A 115 -4.69 -10.23 0.48
N GLU A 116 -5.39 -9.31 -0.17
CA GLU A 116 -6.69 -9.48 -0.80
C GLU A 116 -6.67 -10.51 -1.95
N ARG A 117 -5.51 -10.72 -2.58
CA ARG A 117 -5.30 -11.67 -3.68
C ARG A 117 -4.45 -12.89 -3.29
N ASP A 118 -4.08 -13.02 -2.01
CA ASP A 118 -3.24 -14.13 -1.55
C ASP A 118 -4.08 -15.40 -1.38
N PRO A 119 -3.71 -16.55 -1.99
CA PRO A 119 -4.38 -17.82 -1.74
C PRO A 119 -4.42 -18.28 -0.28
N ALA A 120 -3.51 -17.79 0.56
CA ALA A 120 -3.51 -18.05 2.00
C ALA A 120 -4.56 -17.21 2.76
N ASN A 121 -5.12 -16.17 2.14
CA ASN A 121 -6.20 -15.39 2.73
C ASN A 121 -7.55 -16.08 2.49
N PRO A 122 -8.28 -16.51 3.54
CA PRO A 122 -9.57 -17.17 3.39
C PRO A 122 -10.63 -16.27 2.71
N GLU A 123 -10.46 -14.95 2.73
CA GLU A 123 -11.37 -14.00 2.09
C GLU A 123 -11.01 -13.68 0.63
N ALA A 124 -9.88 -14.17 0.10
CA ALA A 124 -9.43 -13.79 -1.25
C ALA A 124 -10.47 -14.12 -2.32
N LYS A 125 -11.16 -15.26 -2.17
CA LYS A 125 -12.23 -15.65 -3.08
C LYS A 125 -13.45 -14.73 -3.02
N ASP A 126 -13.73 -14.19 -1.86
CA ASP A 126 -14.86 -13.28 -1.64
C ASP A 126 -14.52 -11.91 -2.23
N PHE A 127 -13.30 -11.45 -1.98
CA PHE A 127 -12.74 -10.26 -2.62
C PHE A 127 -12.84 -10.32 -4.15
N ALA A 128 -12.38 -11.41 -4.77
CA ALA A 128 -12.45 -11.56 -6.23
C ALA A 128 -13.89 -11.47 -6.78
N ARG A 129 -14.87 -12.08 -6.08
CA ARG A 129 -16.28 -11.99 -6.48
C ARG A 129 -16.84 -10.57 -6.36
N ASP A 130 -16.47 -9.85 -5.32
CA ASP A 130 -16.89 -8.46 -5.12
C ASP A 130 -16.28 -7.52 -6.16
N VAL A 131 -15.02 -7.75 -6.55
CA VAL A 131 -14.37 -7.01 -7.65
C VAL A 131 -15.08 -7.29 -8.98
N VAL A 132 -15.39 -8.55 -9.30
CA VAL A 132 -16.17 -8.90 -10.50
C VAL A 132 -17.55 -8.23 -10.48
N LYS A 133 -18.20 -8.15 -9.32
CA LYS A 133 -19.48 -7.44 -9.16
C LYS A 133 -19.33 -5.94 -9.45
N CYS A 134 -18.28 -5.30 -8.94
CA CYS A 134 -17.97 -3.90 -9.23
C CYS A 134 -17.75 -3.68 -10.74
N LEU A 135 -16.95 -4.54 -11.39
CA LEU A 135 -16.67 -4.46 -12.83
C LEU A 135 -17.95 -4.60 -13.67
N LYS A 136 -18.83 -5.55 -13.32
CA LYS A 136 -20.15 -5.70 -13.94
C LYS A 136 -21.01 -4.44 -13.74
N GLY A 137 -20.95 -3.82 -12.55
CA GLY A 137 -21.60 -2.54 -12.26
C GLY A 137 -21.10 -1.38 -13.12
N LYS A 138 -19.82 -1.39 -13.51
CA LYS A 138 -19.21 -0.41 -14.43
C LYS A 138 -19.37 -0.76 -15.92
N GLY A 139 -20.14 -1.80 -16.25
CA GLY A 139 -20.52 -2.15 -17.62
C GLY A 139 -19.61 -3.18 -18.30
N VAL A 140 -18.72 -3.84 -17.57
CA VAL A 140 -17.96 -4.98 -18.09
C VAL A 140 -18.89 -6.19 -18.21
N LYS A 141 -19.12 -6.66 -19.44
CA LYS A 141 -20.13 -7.70 -19.72
C LYS A 141 -19.59 -9.11 -19.53
N TYR A 142 -18.43 -9.40 -20.09
CA TYR A 142 -17.78 -10.71 -20.03
C TYR A 142 -16.57 -10.63 -19.09
N VAL A 143 -16.83 -10.81 -17.80
CA VAL A 143 -15.82 -10.87 -16.74
C VAL A 143 -16.29 -11.84 -15.67
N ASP A 144 -15.40 -12.73 -15.24
CA ASP A 144 -15.69 -13.75 -14.23
C ASP A 144 -14.44 -14.06 -13.41
N VAL A 145 -14.64 -14.75 -12.28
CA VAL A 145 -13.55 -15.27 -11.47
C VAL A 145 -13.01 -16.54 -12.13
N GLU A 146 -11.69 -16.69 -12.16
CA GLU A 146 -11.00 -17.86 -12.67
C GLU A 146 -11.29 -19.13 -11.83
N PRO A 147 -11.00 -20.34 -12.34
CA PRO A 147 -11.27 -21.59 -11.62
C PRO A 147 -10.59 -21.71 -10.25
N ASP A 148 -9.48 -21.01 -10.03
CA ASP A 148 -8.80 -20.96 -8.73
C ASP A 148 -9.62 -20.21 -7.65
N GLY A 149 -10.60 -19.42 -8.08
CA GLY A 149 -11.46 -18.59 -7.26
C GLY A 149 -10.88 -17.22 -6.89
N ILE A 150 -9.70 -16.86 -7.41
CA ILE A 150 -8.98 -15.64 -7.03
C ILE A 150 -8.65 -14.79 -8.27
N GLY A 151 -8.21 -15.42 -9.35
CA GLY A 151 -7.94 -14.74 -10.61
C GLY A 151 -9.20 -14.12 -11.22
N ILE A 152 -9.03 -13.08 -12.04
CA ILE A 152 -10.13 -12.42 -12.76
C ILE A 152 -9.82 -12.52 -14.25
N THR A 153 -10.77 -13.07 -15.01
CA THR A 153 -10.67 -13.22 -16.46
C THR A 153 -11.73 -12.39 -17.17
N SER A 154 -11.45 -11.95 -18.39
CA SER A 154 -12.35 -11.11 -19.18
C SER A 154 -12.35 -11.48 -20.68
N GLY A 155 -13.41 -11.08 -21.39
CA GLY A 155 -13.60 -11.35 -22.82
C GLY A 155 -14.47 -12.58 -23.12
N GLY A 156 -14.61 -13.50 -22.17
CA GLY A 156 -15.41 -14.72 -22.33
C GLY A 156 -14.95 -15.59 -23.51
N SER A 157 -15.80 -16.53 -23.94
CA SER A 157 -15.45 -17.50 -24.99
C SER A 157 -15.12 -16.88 -26.35
N ASN A 158 -15.58 -15.64 -26.60
CA ASN A 158 -15.44 -14.94 -27.88
C ASN A 158 -14.34 -13.88 -27.87
N ASN A 159 -13.56 -13.77 -26.78
CA ASN A 159 -12.51 -12.78 -26.63
C ASN A 159 -13.00 -11.34 -26.91
N ASP A 160 -14.12 -10.96 -26.28
CA ASP A 160 -14.77 -9.67 -26.45
C ASP A 160 -13.83 -8.51 -26.06
N SER A 161 -13.33 -7.79 -27.07
CA SER A 161 -12.32 -6.74 -26.90
C SER A 161 -12.78 -5.59 -26.02
N ARG A 162 -14.10 -5.29 -26.03
CA ARG A 162 -14.67 -4.25 -25.19
C ARG A 162 -14.60 -4.63 -23.71
N SER A 163 -14.99 -5.84 -23.35
CA SER A 163 -14.92 -6.30 -21.96
C SER A 163 -13.48 -6.36 -21.44
N ILE A 164 -12.53 -6.78 -22.29
CA ILE A 164 -11.10 -6.77 -21.96
C ILE A 164 -10.61 -5.34 -21.69
N SER A 165 -10.93 -4.41 -22.59
CA SER A 165 -10.52 -3.01 -22.46
C SER A 165 -11.09 -2.36 -21.20
N LEU A 166 -12.39 -2.53 -20.95
CA LEU A 166 -13.04 -1.98 -19.76
C LEU A 166 -12.57 -2.64 -18.47
N THR A 167 -12.18 -3.93 -18.51
CA THR A 167 -11.56 -4.58 -17.34
C THR A 167 -10.22 -3.91 -17.04
N GLY A 168 -9.37 -3.71 -18.04
CA GLY A 168 -8.10 -2.99 -17.85
C GLY A 168 -8.27 -1.54 -17.38
N GLU A 169 -9.35 -0.88 -17.77
CA GLU A 169 -9.66 0.50 -17.32
C GLU A 169 -10.10 0.55 -15.85
N PHE A 170 -10.90 -0.42 -15.38
CA PHE A 170 -11.59 -0.33 -14.09
C PHE A 170 -11.11 -1.29 -13.01
N LEU A 171 -10.25 -2.27 -13.33
CA LEU A 171 -9.85 -3.33 -12.39
C LEU A 171 -9.24 -2.74 -11.10
N ASP A 172 -8.20 -1.93 -11.24
CA ASP A 172 -7.50 -1.35 -10.09
C ASP A 172 -8.41 -0.46 -9.23
N ASP A 173 -9.34 0.27 -9.86
CA ASP A 173 -10.33 1.09 -9.16
C ASP A 173 -11.31 0.22 -8.37
N CYS A 174 -11.85 -0.83 -8.98
CA CYS A 174 -12.75 -1.76 -8.32
C CYS A 174 -12.09 -2.49 -7.15
N GLU A 175 -10.82 -2.87 -7.29
CA GLU A 175 -10.07 -3.51 -6.22
C GLU A 175 -9.84 -2.59 -5.04
N ARG A 176 -9.47 -1.33 -5.30
CA ARG A 176 -9.37 -0.32 -4.23
C ARG A 176 -10.71 -0.04 -3.57
N GLU A 177 -11.79 0.05 -4.34
CA GLU A 177 -13.15 0.27 -3.83
C GLU A 177 -13.58 -0.87 -2.89
N VAL A 178 -13.38 -2.11 -3.30
CA VAL A 178 -13.70 -3.29 -2.48
C VAL A 178 -12.80 -3.38 -1.26
N ALA A 179 -11.49 -3.13 -1.41
CA ALA A 179 -10.55 -3.17 -0.29
C ALA A 179 -10.84 -2.08 0.76
N ALA A 180 -11.27 -0.89 0.34
CA ALA A 180 -11.64 0.20 1.24
C ALA A 180 -12.98 -0.01 1.96
N GLY A 181 -13.84 -0.90 1.43
CA GLY A 181 -15.13 -1.25 2.03
C GLY A 181 -15.08 -2.40 3.04
N LYS A 182 -13.91 -3.00 3.26
CA LYS A 182 -13.68 -4.08 4.23
C LYS A 182 -13.22 -3.56 5.59
#